data_AF-A0A7V2PTY2-F1
#
_entry.id   AF-A0A7V2PTY2-F1
#
_cell.length_a   1.000
_cell.length_b   1.000
_cell.length_c   1.000
_cell.angle_alpha   90.00
_cell.angle_beta   90.00
_cell.angle_gamma   90.00
#
_symmetry.space_group_name_H-M   'P 1'
#
loop_
_entity.id
_entity.type
_entity.pdbx_description
1 polymer ?
#
loop_
_entity_poly.entity_id
_entity_poly.type
_entity_poly.pdbx_seq_one_letter_code
_entity_poly.pdbx_strand_id
1 'polypeptide(L)'
;MSDQVDPNKVLATFYGDEEFPVEWKDEEEKKLFWYYDDNHCPLPITPMWWSLNGWWGPSLDYMYRRFGFPLGKAWIGKRINGYLYSAIVPREDESAAMLGPYYGWIMGTYAQNFLEWWEERY
;
A
#
# COMPACT_ATOMS: atom_id res chain seq x y z
N MET A 1 -9.50 -22.63 26.74
CA MET A 1 -10.05 -21.28 26.54
C MET A 1 -8.90 -20.43 26.08
N SER A 2 -8.87 -20.03 24.80
CA SER A 2 -7.86 -19.10 24.31
C SER A 2 -8.11 -17.75 24.97
N ASP A 3 -7.12 -17.18 25.65
CA ASP A 3 -7.15 -15.79 26.07
C ASP A 3 -7.41 -14.93 24.82
N GLN A 4 -8.58 -14.33 24.74
CA GLN A 4 -8.94 -13.46 23.63
C GLN A 4 -8.09 -12.19 23.76
N VAL A 5 -7.10 -12.05 22.89
CA VAL A 5 -6.27 -10.86 22.79
C VAL A 5 -7.16 -9.72 22.30
N ASP A 6 -7.19 -8.60 23.02
CA ASP A 6 -7.84 -7.37 22.56
C ASP A 6 -7.21 -6.94 21.23
N PRO A 7 -7.96 -6.92 20.11
CA PRO A 7 -7.42 -6.59 18.80
C PRO A 7 -6.95 -5.14 18.69
N ASN A 8 -7.36 -4.26 19.61
CA ASN A 8 -6.97 -2.85 19.61
C ASN A 8 -5.76 -2.57 20.50
N LYS A 9 -5.28 -3.57 21.24
CA LYS A 9 -4.14 -3.38 22.12
C LYS A 9 -2.85 -3.25 21.31
N VAL A 10 -2.26 -2.06 21.29
CA VAL A 10 -0.91 -1.85 20.76
C VAL A 10 0.09 -2.64 21.61
N LEU A 11 0.78 -3.60 20.98
CA LEU A 11 1.72 -4.48 21.66
C LEU A 11 3.09 -3.81 21.86
N ALA A 12 3.54 -3.03 20.89
CA ALA A 12 4.78 -2.27 20.91
C ALA A 12 4.75 -1.17 19.85
N THR A 13 5.67 -0.21 19.96
CA THR A 13 5.90 0.81 18.94
C THR A 13 7.40 1.05 18.82
N PHE A 14 7.87 1.18 17.59
CA PHE A 14 9.27 1.42 17.28
C PHE A 14 9.37 2.47 16.18
N TYR A 15 10.01 3.60 16.47
CA TYR A 15 10.14 4.72 15.54
C TYR A 15 11.56 4.85 14.98
N GLY A 16 12.41 3.85 15.20
CA GLY A 16 13.83 3.88 14.84
C GLY A 16 14.73 4.33 16.00
N ASP A 17 16.01 4.01 15.86
CA ASP A 17 17.11 4.37 16.76
C ASP A 17 18.41 4.52 15.97
N GLU A 18 19.56 4.57 16.65
CA GLU A 18 20.87 4.72 15.98
C GLU A 18 21.26 3.50 15.13
N GLU A 19 20.84 2.28 15.51
CA GLU A 19 21.14 1.05 14.78
C GLU A 19 20.16 0.79 13.62
N PHE A 20 18.93 1.28 13.77
CA PHE A 20 17.87 1.19 12.78
C PHE A 20 17.26 2.59 12.55
N PRO A 21 17.95 3.46 11.81
CA PRO A 21 17.49 4.82 11.58
C PRO A 21 16.26 4.84 10.68
N VAL A 22 15.22 5.55 11.11
CA VAL A 22 14.01 5.80 10.31
C VAL A 22 13.75 7.30 10.22
N GLU A 23 13.71 7.81 8.99
CA GLU A 23 13.34 9.20 8.72
C GLU A 23 11.83 9.31 8.55
N TRP A 24 11.20 10.12 9.40
CA TRP A 24 9.77 10.42 9.37
C TRP A 24 9.54 11.82 8.81
N LYS A 25 8.54 11.96 7.94
CA LYS A 25 8.10 13.23 7.37
C LYS A 25 7.45 14.12 8.44
N ASP A 26 6.57 13.53 9.25
CA ASP A 26 5.79 14.21 10.29
C ASP A 26 5.23 13.19 11.31
N GLU A 27 4.60 13.68 12.38
CA GLU A 27 3.98 12.84 13.42
C GLU A 27 2.74 12.09 12.93
N GLU A 28 2.12 12.50 11.83
CA GLU A 28 0.96 11.78 11.26
C GLU A 28 1.43 10.54 10.48
N GLU A 29 2.55 10.63 9.76
CA GLU A 29 3.15 9.49 9.05
C GLU A 29 3.49 8.33 10.00
N LYS A 30 3.94 8.65 11.22
CA LYS A 30 4.25 7.68 12.27
C LYS A 30 3.03 6.88 12.75
N LYS A 31 1.81 7.40 12.56
CA LYS A 31 0.57 6.74 12.97
C LYS A 31 0.08 5.71 11.95
N LEU A 32 0.65 5.70 10.75
CA LEU A 32 0.30 4.73 9.72
C LEU A 32 0.78 3.33 10.12
N PHE A 33 0.06 2.32 9.63
CA PHE A 33 0.50 0.94 9.76
C PHE A 33 1.54 0.62 8.68
N TRP A 34 2.82 0.72 9.07
CA TRP A 34 3.96 0.35 8.24
C TRP A 34 4.25 -1.14 8.37
N TYR A 35 4.41 -1.82 7.24
CA TYR A 35 4.76 -3.24 7.19
C TYR A 35 5.91 -3.48 6.22
N TYR A 36 6.70 -4.52 6.52
CA TYR A 36 7.71 -5.02 5.59
C TYR A 36 7.00 -5.65 4.39
N ASP A 37 7.28 -5.16 3.19
CA ASP A 37 6.59 -5.56 1.97
C ASP A 37 7.38 -6.64 1.23
N ASP A 38 7.45 -7.81 1.87
CA ASP A 38 8.12 -9.00 1.37
C ASP A 38 7.32 -9.74 0.29
N ASN A 39 6.00 -9.55 0.25
CA ASN A 39 5.13 -10.11 -0.77
C ASN A 39 5.49 -9.62 -2.18
N HIS A 40 5.83 -8.33 -2.32
CA HIS A 40 6.20 -7.76 -3.61
C HIS A 40 7.71 -7.56 -3.78
N CYS A 41 8.45 -7.31 -2.69
CA CYS A 41 9.88 -7.01 -2.71
C CYS A 41 10.63 -7.79 -1.62
N PRO A 42 10.81 -9.12 -1.78
CA PRO A 42 11.42 -9.98 -0.76
C PRO A 42 12.94 -9.76 -0.60
N LEU A 43 13.58 -9.06 -1.53
CA LEU A 43 15.02 -8.85 -1.56
C LEU A 43 15.37 -7.38 -1.31
N PRO A 44 16.61 -7.09 -0.85
CA PRO A 44 17.09 -5.72 -0.72
C PRO A 44 16.91 -4.91 -2.00
N ILE A 45 16.32 -3.72 -1.87
CA ILE A 45 16.10 -2.76 -2.93
C ILE A 45 17.39 -2.00 -3.24
N THR A 46 17.78 -2.06 -4.51
CA THR A 46 18.91 -1.32 -5.03
C THR A 46 18.60 0.19 -5.07
N PRO A 47 19.62 1.06 -4.91
CA PRO A 47 19.42 2.50 -5.01
C PRO A 47 18.76 2.92 -6.33
N MET A 48 19.11 2.25 -7.45
CA MET A 48 18.53 2.57 -8.76
C MET A 48 17.03 2.28 -8.82
N TRP A 49 16.60 1.10 -8.34
CA TRP A 49 15.19 0.74 -8.32
C TRP A 49 14.39 1.76 -7.49
N TRP A 50 14.93 2.18 -6.34
CA TRP A 50 14.31 3.16 -5.46
C TRP A 50 14.16 4.53 -6.14
N SER A 51 15.21 5.01 -6.81
CA SER A 51 15.19 6.29 -7.53
C SER A 51 14.19 6.32 -8.70
N LEU A 52 13.79 5.15 -9.22
CA LEU A 52 12.78 5.03 -10.28
C LEU A 52 11.35 4.86 -9.73
N ASN A 53 11.17 4.93 -8.41
CA ASN A 53 9.89 4.68 -7.73
C ASN A 53 9.28 3.30 -7.98
N GLY A 54 10.09 2.32 -8.38
CA GLY A 54 9.64 0.94 -8.48
C GLY A 54 8.50 0.65 -9.44
N TRP A 55 7.75 -0.43 -9.15
CA TRP A 55 6.63 -0.86 -10.00
C TRP A 55 5.32 -0.10 -9.74
N TRP A 56 5.16 0.53 -8.57
CA TRP A 56 3.93 1.26 -8.21
C TRP A 56 4.04 2.79 -8.27
N GLY A 57 5.23 3.33 -8.56
CA GLY A 57 5.45 4.78 -8.52
C GLY A 57 5.48 5.31 -7.07
N PRO A 58 5.40 6.64 -6.88
CA PRO A 58 5.53 7.25 -5.55
C PRO A 58 4.47 6.81 -4.53
N SER A 59 3.25 6.49 -5.00
CA SER A 59 2.07 6.32 -4.13
C SER A 59 1.01 5.33 -4.66
N LEU A 60 1.30 4.56 -5.73
CA LEU A 60 0.32 3.70 -6.42
C LEU A 60 -0.93 4.46 -6.90
N ASP A 61 -0.79 5.75 -7.21
CA ASP A 61 -1.91 6.63 -7.63
C ASP A 61 -2.71 6.07 -8.80
N TYR A 62 -2.04 5.34 -9.70
CA TYR A 62 -2.70 4.71 -10.84
C TYR A 62 -3.85 3.80 -10.40
N MET A 63 -3.67 2.95 -9.38
CA MET A 63 -4.74 2.04 -8.97
C MET A 63 -5.90 2.77 -8.31
N TYR A 64 -5.62 3.79 -7.51
CA TYR A 64 -6.65 4.61 -6.89
C TYR A 64 -7.44 5.40 -7.92
N ARG A 65 -6.77 6.00 -8.90
CA ARG A 65 -7.42 6.82 -9.95
C ARG A 65 -8.15 5.98 -11.00
N ARG A 66 -7.57 4.84 -11.38
CA ARG A 66 -8.12 4.00 -12.46
C ARG A 66 -9.24 3.08 -11.95
N PHE A 67 -8.97 2.37 -10.86
CA PHE A 67 -9.86 1.31 -10.39
C PHE A 67 -10.65 1.71 -9.14
N GLY A 68 -10.36 2.86 -8.53
CA GLY A 68 -11.00 3.23 -7.27
C GLY A 68 -10.65 2.25 -6.15
N PHE A 69 -9.38 1.81 -6.10
CA PHE A 69 -8.94 0.75 -5.19
C PHE A 69 -9.37 1.02 -3.72
N PRO A 70 -10.10 0.10 -3.07
CA PRO A 70 -10.89 0.43 -1.88
C PRO A 70 -10.12 0.38 -0.55
N LEU A 71 -8.79 0.18 -0.56
CA LEU A 71 -8.01 0.08 0.68
C LEU A 71 -7.60 1.44 1.29
N GLY A 72 -7.59 2.51 0.51
CA GLY A 72 -7.10 3.81 0.96
C GLY A 72 -7.11 4.91 -0.12
N LYS A 73 -6.23 5.90 0.05
CA LYS A 73 -6.03 6.97 -0.96
C LYS A 73 -4.62 7.07 -1.52
N ALA A 74 -3.64 6.44 -0.86
CA ALA A 74 -2.27 6.33 -1.33
C ALA A 74 -1.63 5.07 -0.73
N TRP A 75 -0.65 4.49 -1.41
CA TRP A 75 0.20 3.43 -0.89
C TRP A 75 1.65 3.87 -1.03
N ILE A 76 2.20 4.34 0.08
CA ILE A 76 3.53 4.94 0.14
C ILE A 76 4.57 3.92 0.59
N GLY A 77 5.82 4.16 0.19
CA GLY A 77 6.96 3.32 0.57
C GLY A 77 8.06 4.11 1.27
N LYS A 78 8.88 3.41 2.05
CA LYS A 78 10.18 3.83 2.56
C LYS A 78 11.19 2.72 2.32
N ARG A 79 12.41 3.09 1.94
CA ARG A 79 13.55 2.20 1.93
C ARG A 79 14.28 2.32 3.27
N ILE A 80 14.10 1.31 4.13
CA ILE A 80 14.70 1.29 5.47
C ILE A 80 15.67 0.11 5.54
N ASN A 81 16.94 0.38 5.85
CA ASN A 81 18.02 -0.61 5.86
C ASN A 81 18.09 -1.49 4.60
N GLY A 82 17.79 -0.88 3.44
CA GLY A 82 17.80 -1.55 2.15
C GLY A 82 16.54 -2.34 1.81
N TYR A 83 15.56 -2.45 2.71
CA TYR A 83 14.31 -3.16 2.47
C TYR A 83 13.12 -2.20 2.30
N LEU A 84 12.08 -2.69 1.65
CA LEU A 84 10.85 -1.94 1.45
C LEU A 84 9.92 -2.07 2.65
N TYR A 85 9.59 -0.94 3.25
CA TYR A 85 8.46 -0.84 4.14
C TYR A 85 7.39 -0.02 3.45
N SER A 86 6.15 -0.47 3.48
CA SER A 86 5.05 0.23 2.83
C SER A 86 3.89 0.44 3.79
N ALA A 87 3.10 1.47 3.51
CA ALA A 87 1.94 1.84 4.30
C ALA A 87 0.83 2.33 3.40
N ILE A 88 -0.40 1.97 3.76
CA ILE A 88 -1.60 2.47 3.10
C ILE A 88 -2.08 3.70 3.87
N VAL A 89 -2.23 4.82 3.16
CA VAL A 89 -2.79 6.05 3.72
C VAL A 89 -4.32 5.92 3.70
N PRO A 90 -4.98 6.00 4.87
CA PRO A 90 -6.43 5.91 4.96
C PRO A 90 -7.12 7.01 4.17
N ARG A 91 -8.31 6.69 3.69
CA ARG A 91 -9.25 7.62 3.05
C ARG A 91 -10.33 8.01 4.04
N GLU A 92 -11.00 9.12 3.76
CA GLU A 92 -12.18 9.58 4.47
C GLU A 92 -13.37 8.60 4.29
N ASP A 93 -14.13 8.37 5.35
CA ASP A 93 -15.16 7.31 5.43
C ASP A 93 -16.22 7.40 4.31
N GLU A 94 -16.68 8.61 3.99
CA GLU A 94 -17.68 8.84 2.94
C GLU A 94 -17.17 8.37 1.56
N SER A 95 -15.91 8.66 1.25
CA SER A 95 -15.31 8.25 -0.02
C SER A 95 -15.02 6.75 -0.04
N ALA A 96 -14.66 6.14 1.10
CA ALA A 96 -14.46 4.70 1.22
C ALA A 96 -15.75 3.90 0.95
N ALA A 97 -16.90 4.37 1.46
CA ALA A 97 -18.19 3.70 1.28
C ALA A 97 -18.62 3.58 -0.19
N MET A 98 -18.24 4.53 -1.03
CA MET A 98 -18.63 4.58 -2.45
C MET A 98 -17.76 3.70 -3.36
N LEU A 99 -16.50 3.44 -2.96
CA LEU A 99 -15.51 2.81 -3.84
C LEU A 99 -15.63 1.29 -3.90
N GLY A 100 -16.10 0.63 -2.84
CA GLY A 100 -16.30 -0.82 -2.84
C GLY A 100 -17.22 -1.31 -3.99
N PRO A 101 -18.44 -0.76 -4.13
CA PRO A 101 -19.33 -1.08 -5.25
C PRO A 101 -18.74 -0.76 -6.62
N TYR A 102 -18.07 0.39 -6.76
CA TYR A 102 -17.42 0.79 -8.01
C TYR A 102 -16.29 -0.19 -8.40
N TYR A 103 -15.43 -0.55 -7.44
CA TYR A 103 -14.33 -1.49 -7.64
C TYR A 103 -14.85 -2.87 -8.06
N GLY A 104 -15.90 -3.38 -7.40
CA GLY A 104 -16.53 -4.65 -7.77
C GLY A 104 -17.08 -4.65 -9.19
N TRP A 105 -17.76 -3.56 -9.59
CA TRP A 105 -18.28 -3.40 -10.95
C TRP A 105 -17.17 -3.30 -12.01
N ILE A 106 -16.16 -2.44 -11.80
CA ILE A 106 -15.11 -2.21 -12.79
C ILE A 106 -14.23 -3.45 -12.97
N MET A 107 -13.82 -4.12 -11.88
CA MET A 107 -13.00 -5.33 -11.96
C MET A 107 -13.75 -6.47 -12.64
N GLY A 108 -15.04 -6.64 -12.36
CA GLY A 108 -15.88 -7.61 -13.06
C GLY A 108 -15.98 -7.32 -14.56
N THR A 109 -16.11 -6.04 -14.94
CA THR A 109 -16.13 -5.62 -16.35
C THR A 109 -14.80 -5.93 -17.04
N TYR A 110 -13.67 -5.62 -16.40
CA TYR A 110 -12.36 -5.97 -16.93
C TYR A 110 -12.17 -7.48 -17.10
N ALA A 111 -12.55 -8.27 -16.09
CA ALA A 111 -12.43 -9.72 -16.15
C ALA A 111 -13.27 -10.32 -17.27
N GLN A 112 -14.51 -9.84 -17.46
CA GLN A 112 -15.41 -10.31 -18.51
C GLN A 112 -14.87 -10.04 -19.92
N ASN A 113 -14.28 -8.87 -20.14
CA ASN A 113 -13.90 -8.41 -21.48
C ASN A 113 -12.40 -8.54 -21.76
N PHE A 114 -11.61 -9.09 -20.83
CA PHE A 114 -10.15 -9.06 -20.88
C PHE A 114 -9.58 -9.61 -22.19
N LEU A 115 -10.01 -10.81 -22.59
CA LEU A 115 -9.45 -11.50 -23.76
C LEU A 115 -9.82 -10.78 -25.06
N GLU A 116 -11.09 -10.39 -25.23
CA GLU A 116 -11.55 -9.63 -26.40
C GLU A 116 -10.76 -8.33 -26.56
N TRP A 117 -10.62 -7.55 -25.48
CA TRP A 117 -9.87 -6.30 -25.54
C TRP A 117 -8.38 -6.50 -25.80
N TRP A 118 -7.80 -7.60 -25.31
CA TRP A 118 -6.42 -7.95 -25.59
C TRP A 118 -6.21 -8.21 -27.08
N GLU A 119 -7.10 -9.00 -27.70
CA GLU A 119 -6.98 -9.39 -29.11
C GLU A 119 -7.32 -8.26 -30.09
N GLU A 120 -8.23 -7.35 -29.73
CA GLU A 120 -8.74 -6.34 -30.66
C GLU A 120 -8.12 -4.94 -30.50
N ARG A 121 -7.48 -4.64 -29.35
CA ARG A 121 -6.95 -3.28 -29.06
C ARG A 121 -5.44 -3.19 -29.02
N TYR A 122 -4.74 -4.32 -28.85
CA TYR A 122 -3.29 -4.41 -28.69
C TYR A 122 -2.71 -5.41 -29.68
#